data_AF-A0A7S2PZX3-F1
#
_entry.id   AF-A0A7S2PZX3-F1
#
_cell.length_a   1.000
_cell.length_b   1.000
_cell.length_c   1.000
_cell.angle_alpha   90.00
_cell.angle_beta   90.00
_cell.angle_gamma   90.00
#
_symmetry.space_group_name_H-M   'P 1'
#
loop_
_entity.id
_entity.type
_entity.pdbx_description
1 polymer ?
#
loop_
_entity_poly.entity_id
_entity_poly.type
_entity_poly.pdbx_seq_one_letter_code
_entity_poly.pdbx_strand_id
1 'polypeptide(L)'
;ELELSRRAEEARRRRIEEEQLALAAEREADANLLSLVPTKGPEGVREQIERMRQALKGDRAALDVALGSLYTLFDQISRKPEEVSFRRVRRDHPKFNEDIGRHVGGKEVLIAAGFRLETLDGIKCFFSREPNIEHDMNGWSDWFD
;
A
#
# COMPACT_ATOMS: atom_id res chain seq x y z
N GLU A 1 20.37 -16.89 -40.93
CA GLU A 1 20.90 -16.66 -39.57
C GLU A 1 20.82 -15.20 -39.13
N LEU A 2 21.32 -14.23 -39.92
CA LEU A 2 21.23 -12.78 -39.61
C LEU A 2 19.81 -12.26 -39.34
N GLU A 3 18.82 -12.70 -40.12
CA GLU A 3 17.42 -12.23 -39.96
C GLU A 3 16.75 -12.77 -38.67
N LEU A 4 17.11 -13.99 -38.25
CA LEU A 4 16.67 -14.57 -36.98
C LEU A 4 17.31 -13.85 -35.78
N SER A 5 18.58 -13.48 -35.89
CA SER A 5 19.27 -12.66 -34.88
C SER A 5 18.62 -11.29 -34.72
N ARG A 6 18.28 -10.62 -35.83
CA ARG A 6 17.62 -9.31 -35.82
C ARG A 6 16.24 -9.36 -35.17
N ARG A 7 15.43 -10.36 -35.51
CA ARG A 7 14.11 -10.57 -34.88
C ARG A 7 14.21 -10.87 -33.39
N ALA A 8 15.21 -11.64 -32.96
CA ALA A 8 15.45 -11.93 -31.54
C ALA A 8 15.88 -10.68 -30.77
N GLU A 9 16.68 -9.80 -31.38
CA GLU A 9 17.12 -8.54 -30.79
C GLU A 9 15.99 -7.51 -30.70
N GLU A 10 15.17 -7.37 -31.76
CA GLU A 10 13.96 -6.55 -31.75
C GLU A 10 12.95 -7.03 -30.68
N ALA A 11 12.77 -8.35 -30.52
CA ALA A 11 11.90 -8.91 -29.49
C ALA A 11 12.43 -8.67 -28.06
N ARG A 12 13.75 -8.78 -27.85
CA ARG A 12 14.37 -8.43 -26.57
C ARG A 12 14.18 -6.95 -26.24
N ARG A 13 14.40 -6.08 -27.22
CA ARG A 13 14.22 -4.63 -27.06
C ARG A 13 12.78 -4.26 -26.72
N ARG A 14 11.80 -4.82 -27.41
CA ARG A 14 10.37 -4.60 -27.10
C ARG A 14 10.01 -5.05 -25.69
N ARG A 15 10.49 -6.22 -25.24
CA ARG A 15 10.24 -6.69 -23.86
C ARG A 15 10.81 -5.74 -22.81
N ILE A 16 12.04 -5.25 -23.03
CA ILE A 16 12.66 -4.27 -22.14
C ILE A 16 11.86 -2.96 -22.13
N GLU A 17 11.45 -2.47 -23.30
CA GLU A 17 10.65 -1.25 -23.41
C GLU A 17 9.28 -1.41 -22.72
N GLU A 18 8.59 -2.53 -22.91
CA GLU A 18 7.33 -2.86 -22.23
C GLU A 18 7.48 -2.95 -20.71
N GLU A 19 8.56 -3.59 -20.23
CA GLU A 19 8.85 -3.70 -18.80
C GLU A 19 9.17 -2.33 -18.18
N GLN A 20 9.92 -1.48 -18.88
CA GLN A 20 10.21 -0.11 -18.43
C GLN A 20 8.94 0.75 -18.38
N LEU A 21 8.06 0.62 -19.39
CA LEU A 21 6.77 1.31 -19.39
C LEU A 21 5.87 0.85 -18.25
N ALA A 22 5.80 -0.47 -18.01
CA ALA A 22 5.04 -1.02 -16.90
C ALA A 22 5.56 -0.52 -15.54
N LEU A 23 6.88 -0.50 -15.36
CA LEU A 23 7.51 0.00 -14.13
C LEU A 23 7.28 1.51 -13.95
N ALA A 24 7.31 2.30 -15.02
CA ALA A 24 7.04 3.73 -14.97
C ALA A 24 5.58 4.02 -14.59
N ALA A 25 4.62 3.34 -15.24
CA ALA A 25 3.20 3.47 -14.94
C ALA A 25 2.88 3.05 -13.50
N GLU A 26 3.57 2.03 -12.99
CA GLU A 26 3.46 1.62 -11.60
C GLU A 26 3.95 2.70 -10.63
N ARG A 27 5.15 3.25 -10.87
CA ARG A 27 5.71 4.31 -10.03
C ARG A 27 4.80 5.54 -9.99
N GLU A 28 4.21 5.88 -11.13
CA GLU A 28 3.23 6.95 -11.23
C GLU A 28 1.97 6.64 -10.41
N ALA A 29 1.43 5.42 -10.51
CA ALA A 29 0.28 5.01 -9.72
C ALA A 29 0.55 5.06 -8.20
N ASP A 30 1.75 4.66 -7.78
CA ASP A 30 2.16 4.71 -6.37
C ASP A 30 2.35 6.16 -5.89
N ALA A 31 2.98 7.02 -6.70
CA ALA A 31 3.10 8.44 -6.41
C ALA A 31 1.73 9.12 -6.30
N ASN A 32 0.82 8.80 -7.22
CA ASN A 32 -0.55 9.30 -7.19
C ASN A 32 -1.26 8.88 -5.90
N LEU A 33 -1.18 7.61 -5.52
CA LEU A 33 -1.77 7.12 -4.27
C LEU A 33 -1.19 7.82 -3.02
N LEU A 34 0.13 8.02 -2.97
CA LEU A 34 0.78 8.72 -1.85
C LEU A 34 0.32 10.19 -1.75
N SER A 35 0.14 10.87 -2.89
CA SER A 35 -0.29 12.28 -2.92
C SER A 35 -1.72 12.50 -2.44
N LEU A 36 -2.57 11.46 -2.43
CA LEU A 36 -3.93 11.51 -1.86
C LEU A 36 -3.94 11.65 -0.33
N VAL A 37 -2.79 11.43 0.32
CA VAL A 37 -2.64 11.38 1.78
C VAL A 37 -1.58 12.40 2.22
N PRO A 38 -1.87 13.71 2.13
CA PRO A 38 -0.91 14.76 2.53
C PRO A 38 -0.70 14.80 4.06
N THR A 39 -1.71 14.40 4.83
CA THR A 39 -1.65 14.37 6.30
C THR A 39 -1.44 12.94 6.78
N LYS A 40 -0.43 12.71 7.62
CA LYS A 40 -0.18 11.42 8.29
C LYS A 40 -0.56 11.49 9.77
N GLY A 41 -0.44 10.36 10.47
CA GLY A 41 -0.75 10.25 11.89
C GLY A 41 -2.25 10.24 12.19
N PRO A 42 -2.65 10.46 13.45
CA PRO A 42 -4.03 10.33 13.89
C PRO A 42 -5.02 11.19 13.11
N GLU A 43 -4.64 12.42 12.74
CA GLU A 43 -5.52 13.30 11.96
C GLU A 43 -5.68 12.82 10.52
N GLY A 44 -4.60 12.37 9.88
CA GLY A 44 -4.66 11.77 8.55
C GLY A 44 -5.56 10.53 8.55
N VAL A 45 -5.44 9.66 9.56
CA VAL A 45 -6.29 8.48 9.72
C VAL A 45 -7.76 8.87 9.86
N ARG A 46 -8.09 9.86 10.71
CA ARG A 46 -9.47 10.35 10.85
C ARG A 46 -10.01 10.92 9.55
N GLU A 47 -9.21 11.67 8.81
CA GLU A 47 -9.60 12.23 7.51
C GLU A 47 -9.95 11.12 6.51
N GLN A 48 -9.13 10.07 6.41
CA GLN A 48 -9.40 8.97 5.47
C GLN A 48 -10.60 8.12 5.89
N ILE A 49 -10.80 7.92 7.20
CA ILE A 49 -12.02 7.27 7.73
C ILE A 49 -13.25 8.10 7.38
N GLU A 50 -13.20 9.43 7.51
CA GLU A 50 -14.34 10.29 7.17
C GLU A 50 -14.63 10.26 5.67
N ARG A 51 -13.61 10.31 4.82
CA ARG A 51 -13.76 10.14 3.36
C ARG A 51 -14.43 8.81 3.02
N MET A 52 -14.05 7.72 3.70
CA MET A 52 -14.68 6.41 3.53
C MET A 52 -16.16 6.43 3.97
N ARG A 53 -16.48 7.06 5.11
CA ARG A 53 -17.87 7.23 5.58
C ARG A 53 -18.72 7.99 4.57
N GLN A 54 -18.19 9.07 3.98
CA GLN A 54 -18.90 9.83 2.97
C GLN A 54 -19.10 9.03 1.68
N ALA A 55 -18.07 8.31 1.23
CA ALA A 55 -18.15 7.45 0.03
C ALA A 55 -19.15 6.29 0.20
N LEU A 56 -19.29 5.75 1.42
CA LEU A 56 -20.17 4.63 1.74
C LEU A 56 -21.47 5.06 2.46
N LYS A 57 -21.85 6.33 2.40
CA LYS A 57 -23.04 6.86 3.09
C LYS A 57 -24.33 6.10 2.75
N GLY A 58 -24.43 5.54 1.54
CA GLY A 58 -25.58 4.74 1.08
C GLY A 58 -25.43 3.22 1.28
N ASP A 59 -24.27 2.74 1.73
CA ASP A 59 -23.97 1.31 1.89
C ASP A 59 -23.35 1.06 3.27
N ARG A 60 -24.23 1.04 4.28
CA ARG A 60 -23.85 0.83 5.67
C ARG A 60 -23.18 -0.53 5.88
N ALA A 61 -23.63 -1.57 5.18
CA ALA A 61 -23.07 -2.90 5.32
C ALA A 61 -21.61 -2.95 4.87
N ALA A 62 -21.29 -2.33 3.72
CA ALA A 62 -19.91 -2.19 3.27
C ALA A 62 -19.06 -1.35 4.24
N LEU A 63 -19.62 -0.28 4.79
CA LEU A 63 -18.90 0.56 5.77
C LEU A 63 -18.57 -0.23 7.05
N ASP A 64 -19.52 -0.99 7.58
CA ASP A 64 -19.32 -1.80 8.79
C ASP A 64 -18.26 -2.90 8.56
N VAL A 65 -18.26 -3.53 7.37
CA VAL A 65 -17.23 -4.51 6.97
C VAL A 65 -15.85 -3.86 6.87
N ALA A 66 -15.75 -2.70 6.21
CA ALA A 66 -14.48 -2.00 6.02
C ALA A 66 -13.87 -1.56 7.35
N LEU A 67 -14.67 -0.93 8.22
CA LEU A 67 -14.22 -0.48 9.54
C LEU A 67 -13.90 -1.66 10.47
N GLY A 68 -14.69 -2.73 10.44
CA GLY A 68 -14.42 -3.94 11.23
C GLY A 68 -13.12 -4.64 10.79
N SER A 69 -12.86 -4.67 9.49
CA SER A 69 -11.63 -5.26 8.93
C SER A 69 -10.40 -4.43 9.27
N LEU A 70 -10.51 -3.09 9.19
CA LEU A 70 -9.45 -2.17 9.63
C LEU A 70 -9.17 -2.32 11.12
N TYR A 71 -10.22 -2.36 11.96
CA TYR A 71 -10.07 -2.57 13.39
C TYR A 71 -9.35 -3.89 13.69
N THR A 72 -9.76 -4.98 13.03
CA THR A 72 -9.13 -6.30 13.19
C THR A 72 -7.64 -6.26 12.84
N LEU A 73 -7.30 -5.61 11.73
CA LEU A 73 -5.91 -5.45 11.28
C LEU A 73 -5.06 -4.69 12.32
N PHE A 74 -5.54 -3.55 12.80
CA PHE A 74 -4.80 -2.75 13.79
C PHE A 74 -4.78 -3.40 15.19
N ASP A 75 -5.82 -4.14 15.58
CA ASP A 75 -5.87 -4.89 16.84
C ASP A 75 -4.84 -6.05 16.83
N GLN A 76 -4.70 -6.76 15.70
CA GLN A 76 -3.67 -7.79 15.56
C GLN A 76 -2.26 -7.24 15.77
N ILE A 77 -1.94 -6.11 15.13
CA ILE A 77 -0.64 -5.42 15.30
C ILE A 77 -0.45 -4.96 16.73
N SER A 78 -1.47 -4.36 17.33
CA SER A 78 -1.38 -3.82 18.71
C SER A 78 -1.20 -4.92 19.75
N ARG A 79 -1.77 -6.12 19.53
CA ARG A 79 -1.65 -7.25 20.45
C ARG A 79 -0.33 -8.01 20.34
N LYS A 80 0.28 -8.02 19.14
CA LYS A 80 1.55 -8.70 18.86
C LYS A 80 2.42 -7.84 17.94
N PRO A 81 2.98 -6.73 18.45
CA PRO A 81 3.78 -5.82 17.62
C PRO A 81 5.03 -6.49 17.04
N GLU A 82 5.58 -7.50 17.71
CA GLU A 82 6.72 -8.29 17.25
C GLU A 82 6.42 -9.19 16.03
N GLU A 83 5.13 -9.46 15.76
CA GLU A 83 4.70 -10.30 14.65
C GLU A 83 4.70 -9.51 13.34
N VAL A 84 5.83 -9.58 12.63
CA VAL A 84 6.07 -8.85 11.37
C VAL A 84 5.00 -9.15 10.31
N SER A 85 4.44 -10.37 10.29
CA SER A 85 3.42 -10.72 9.30
C SER A 85 2.14 -9.89 9.42
N PHE A 86 1.78 -9.44 10.63
CA PHE A 86 0.61 -8.57 10.84
C PHE A 86 0.82 -7.15 10.31
N ARG A 87 2.07 -6.72 10.15
CA ARG A 87 2.44 -5.42 9.59
C ARG A 87 2.63 -5.44 8.08
N ARG A 88 2.44 -6.60 7.44
CA ARG A 88 2.54 -6.79 5.99
C ARG A 88 1.16 -7.04 5.39
N VAL A 89 0.64 -6.06 4.67
CA VAL A 89 -0.65 -6.16 3.96
C VAL A 89 -0.40 -6.23 2.46
N ARG A 90 -0.60 -7.41 1.88
CA ARG A 90 -0.46 -7.63 0.44
C ARG A 90 -1.48 -6.80 -0.37
N ARG A 91 -1.02 -6.03 -1.35
CA ARG A 91 -1.87 -5.17 -2.20
C ARG A 91 -2.80 -5.97 -3.12
N ASP A 92 -2.41 -7.18 -3.47
CA ASP A 92 -3.16 -8.10 -4.32
C ASP A 92 -4.08 -9.05 -3.53
N HIS A 93 -4.10 -8.96 -2.19
CA HIS A 93 -4.86 -9.90 -1.36
C HIS A 93 -6.37 -9.73 -1.60
N PRO A 94 -7.09 -10.78 -2.04
CA PRO A 94 -8.50 -10.66 -2.44
C PRO A 94 -9.39 -10.11 -1.33
N LYS A 95 -9.24 -10.64 -0.11
CA LYS A 95 -10.06 -10.21 1.02
C LYS A 95 -9.76 -8.78 1.45
N PHE A 96 -8.51 -8.36 1.36
CA PHE A 96 -8.14 -6.96 1.63
C PHE A 96 -8.79 -6.04 0.60
N ASN A 97 -8.72 -6.38 -0.68
CA ASN A 97 -9.31 -5.56 -1.75
C ASN A 97 -10.85 -5.54 -1.67
N GLU A 98 -11.48 -6.66 -1.32
CA GLU A 98 -12.92 -6.76 -1.09
C GLU A 98 -13.39 -5.89 0.08
N ASP A 99 -12.71 -6.00 1.23
CA ASP A 99 -13.18 -5.37 2.46
C ASP A 99 -12.72 -3.92 2.61
N ILE A 100 -11.54 -3.57 2.08
CA ILE A 100 -10.86 -2.30 2.36
C ILE A 100 -10.37 -1.64 1.06
N GLY A 101 -9.54 -2.34 0.28
CA GLY A 101 -8.71 -1.76 -0.78
C GLY A 101 -9.46 -1.20 -1.99
N ARG A 102 -10.74 -1.58 -2.17
CA ARG A 102 -11.62 -1.00 -3.21
C ARG A 102 -12.29 0.31 -2.80
N HIS A 103 -12.31 0.64 -1.52
CA HIS A 103 -13.04 1.78 -0.99
C HIS A 103 -12.15 3.02 -0.93
N VAL A 104 -12.72 4.18 -1.25
CA VAL A 104 -12.07 5.49 -1.04
C VAL A 104 -11.71 5.63 0.44
N GLY A 105 -10.47 6.01 0.72
CA GLY A 105 -9.95 6.11 2.09
C GLY A 105 -9.42 4.78 2.64
N GLY A 106 -9.64 3.64 1.96
CA GLY A 106 -9.28 2.31 2.45
C GLY A 106 -7.80 1.99 2.35
N LYS A 107 -7.15 2.31 1.23
CA LYS A 107 -5.68 2.17 1.12
C LYS A 107 -4.98 3.31 1.84
N GLU A 108 -5.58 4.49 1.74
CA GLU A 108 -5.10 5.75 2.24
C GLU A 108 -4.98 5.74 3.77
N VAL A 109 -5.89 5.05 4.49
CA VAL A 109 -5.80 4.95 5.96
C VAL A 109 -4.55 4.20 6.42
N LEU A 110 -4.08 3.19 5.67
CA LEU A 110 -2.83 2.49 5.98
C LEU A 110 -1.64 3.41 5.80
N ILE A 111 -1.63 4.17 4.70
CA ILE A 111 -0.57 5.16 4.43
C ILE A 111 -0.58 6.24 5.52
N ALA A 112 -1.76 6.76 5.89
CA ALA A 112 -1.90 7.74 6.95
C ALA A 112 -1.41 7.20 8.31
N ALA A 113 -1.59 5.90 8.56
CA ALA A 113 -1.11 5.22 9.76
C ALA A 113 0.41 4.93 9.75
N GLY A 114 1.13 5.26 8.67
CA GLY A 114 2.59 5.08 8.56
C GLY A 114 3.02 3.81 7.80
N PHE A 115 2.11 3.14 7.09
CA PHE A 115 2.51 2.06 6.19
C PHE A 115 3.13 2.65 4.91
N ARG A 116 4.27 2.09 4.50
CA ARG A 116 4.94 2.45 3.25
C ARG A 116 4.61 1.43 2.16
N LEU A 117 4.71 1.87 0.90
CA LEU A 117 4.57 1.01 -0.27
C LEU A 117 5.92 0.30 -0.50
N GLU A 118 5.97 -1.00 -0.23
CA GLU A 118 7.19 -1.80 -0.38
C GLU A 118 6.95 -3.04 -1.24
N THR A 119 8.01 -3.56 -1.85
CA THR A 119 8.00 -4.86 -2.52
C THR A 119 8.80 -5.85 -1.66
N LEU A 120 8.10 -6.77 -1.01
CA LEU A 120 8.67 -7.80 -0.15
C LEU A 120 8.55 -9.16 -0.83
N ASP A 121 9.67 -9.84 -1.05
CA ASP A 121 9.72 -11.15 -1.74
C ASP A 121 9.08 -11.12 -3.14
N GLY A 122 9.21 -10.00 -3.86
CA GLY A 122 8.56 -9.79 -5.16
C GLY A 122 7.05 -9.49 -5.08
N ILE A 123 6.49 -9.37 -3.88
CA ILE A 123 5.07 -9.08 -3.64
C ILE A 123 4.90 -7.67 -3.10
N LYS A 124 4.08 -6.88 -3.79
CA LYS A 124 3.78 -5.50 -3.40
C LYS A 124 2.89 -5.46 -2.16
N CYS A 125 3.32 -4.75 -1.14
CA CYS A 125 2.66 -4.70 0.16
C CYS A 125 2.58 -3.26 0.68
N PHE A 126 1.57 -2.98 1.49
CA PHE A 126 1.69 -1.96 2.52
C PHE A 126 2.46 -2.58 3.68
N PHE A 127 3.55 -1.94 4.11
CA PHE A 127 4.38 -2.45 5.18
C PHE A 127 4.65 -1.37 6.23
N SER A 128 4.43 -1.70 7.49
CA SER A 128 4.83 -0.87 8.63
C SER A 128 6.09 -1.48 9.25
N ARG A 129 7.21 -0.76 9.14
CA ARG A 129 8.52 -1.22 9.63
C ARG A 129 8.86 -0.48 10.91
N GLU A 130 8.97 -1.18 12.03
CA GLU A 130 9.55 -0.61 13.26
C GLU A 130 10.93 0.02 12.97
N PRO A 131 11.21 1.22 13.49
CA PRO A 131 12.54 1.81 13.33
C PRO A 131 13.54 0.96 14.08
N ASN A 132 14.67 0.65 13.44
CA ASN A 132 15.77 -0.01 14.14
C ASN A 132 16.51 1.05 14.97
N ILE A 133 16.07 1.25 16.20
CA ILE A 133 16.58 2.28 17.11
C ILE A 133 18.09 2.15 17.35
N GLU A 134 18.65 0.94 17.24
CA GLU A 134 20.09 0.69 17.43
C GLU A 134 20.95 1.32 16.32
N HIS A 135 20.36 1.55 15.15
CA HIS A 135 21.05 2.08 13.96
C HIS A 135 20.41 3.36 13.41
N ASP A 136 19.21 3.71 13.86
CA ASP A 136 18.46 4.88 13.46
C ASP A 136 17.73 5.47 14.69
N MET A 137 18.43 6.36 15.38
CA MET A 137 17.92 7.06 16.57
C MET A 137 16.75 8.01 16.25
N ASN A 138 16.56 8.38 14.97
CA ASN A 138 15.53 9.33 14.54
C ASN A 138 14.32 8.66 13.90
N GLY A 139 14.35 7.36 13.61
CA GLY A 139 13.28 6.74 12.83
C GLY A 139 11.90 6.73 13.51
N TRP A 140 11.81 7.00 14.81
CA TRP A 140 10.53 7.31 15.47
C TRP A 140 10.05 8.75 15.22
N SER A 141 10.96 9.70 15.11
CA SER A 141 10.66 11.09 14.74
C SER A 141 10.19 11.18 13.29
N ASP A 142 10.82 10.43 12.40
CA ASP A 142 10.55 10.42 10.95
C ASP A 142 9.45 9.42 10.56
N TRP A 143 8.77 8.81 11.54
CA TRP A 143 7.80 7.73 11.30
C TRP A 143 6.66 8.15 10.37
N PHE A 144 6.24 9.41 10.47
CA PHE A 144 5.16 10.00 9.69
C PHE A 144 5.63 10.89 8.54
N ASP A 145 6.95 11.04 8.37
CA ASP A 145 7.56 11.79 7.27
C ASP A 145 7.84 10.87 6.06
#